data_AF-A0A660VT52-F1
#
_entry.id   AF-A0A660VT52-F1
#
_cell.length_a   1.000
_cell.length_b   1.000
_cell.length_c   1.000
_cell.angle_alpha   90.00
_cell.angle_beta   90.00
_cell.angle_gamma   90.00
#
_symmetry.space_group_name_H-M   'P 1'
#
loop_
_entity.id
_entity.type
_entity.pdbx_description
1 polymer ?
#
loop_
_entity_poly.entity_id
_entity_poly.type
_entity_poly.pdbx_seq_one_letter_code
_entity_poly.pdbx_strand_id
1 'polypeptide(L)'
;MPLRRTSSPASTRGAGSCDGAVARVSPCRWRPCRWRTWQDGGCRSATPRVWPCWSAWYPLCSERRSLTRAEFPGRACAVRLGASRLSPRDALELSLDAVLDAVLDAERVRRGAPGLAACVLRAGQPTVLLASGEADLVSGRRVTCATTFAWYSLTKIVTAVTALRLAHAGRLDLDAPVVERVPELQLSDPARRRWQPVTARHLLCHRAGFADRQLHVARWFREPGAPWPDPSAFLAAALRRHGPRRAPPGAREAYSNLGYAVLGQLIASAAGCPFRAAVHELVLDPLGMTGTGFEGAERLRGDHARGHLPRWSGMGLAARLLGGGAFSEGRVGRHELVRWRDLVFSPHGGLLGPVGDLARLLSLFTGGDVEPEQASLLQVCRGMCDDEALAAGLRPGAAEQYGPGWCVLSPANGAPQLRHGGRGPGYTTEMLVSPREGLAVGLLGNGGFDARATAEALLAAARPAT
;
A
#
# COMPACT_ATOMS: atom_id res chain seq x y z
N MET A 1 -41.22 67.45 -35.11
CA MET A 1 -40.01 68.31 -35.12
C MET A 1 -38.80 67.43 -34.85
N PRO A 2 -37.75 67.45 -35.70
CA PRO A 2 -36.88 66.30 -35.93
C PRO A 2 -35.38 66.58 -35.65
N LEU A 3 -34.52 65.57 -35.81
CA LEU A 3 -33.17 65.55 -36.48
C LEU A 3 -32.29 64.45 -35.82
N ARG A 4 -32.07 63.27 -36.42
CA ARG A 4 -31.15 62.89 -37.53
C ARG A 4 -29.68 63.31 -37.35
N ARG A 5 -28.78 62.30 -37.34
CA ARG A 5 -27.64 62.04 -38.26
C ARG A 5 -26.83 60.84 -37.71
N THR A 6 -26.92 59.62 -38.24
CA THR A 6 -26.25 59.01 -39.43
C THR A 6 -24.71 59.13 -39.45
N SER A 7 -24.01 58.00 -39.34
CA SER A 7 -23.05 57.50 -40.36
C SER A 7 -22.32 56.22 -39.89
N SER A 8 -22.46 55.12 -40.63
CA SER A 8 -21.37 54.15 -40.82
C SER A 8 -20.48 54.65 -41.97
N PRO A 9 -19.21 54.22 -42.03
CA PRO A 9 -18.88 53.17 -43.00
C PRO A 9 -17.86 52.13 -42.51
N ALA A 10 -17.78 51.05 -43.27
CA ALA A 10 -16.91 49.89 -43.12
C ALA A 10 -15.42 50.20 -43.38
N SER A 11 -14.51 49.45 -42.74
CA SER A 11 -13.67 48.43 -43.40
C SER A 11 -12.38 48.06 -42.63
N THR A 12 -12.07 46.75 -42.70
CA THR A 12 -10.76 46.06 -42.69
C THR A 12 -9.86 45.95 -41.45
N ARG A 13 -9.69 44.66 -41.09
CA ARG A 13 -8.47 43.94 -40.64
C ARG A 13 -7.89 44.25 -39.24
N GLY A 14 -7.88 43.18 -38.43
CA GLY A 14 -6.99 43.06 -37.28
C GLY A 14 -7.25 41.74 -36.55
N ALA A 15 -6.47 40.71 -36.88
CA ALA A 15 -6.36 39.52 -36.04
C ALA A 15 -5.79 39.94 -34.68
N GLY A 16 -6.48 39.60 -33.59
CA GLY A 16 -6.05 39.86 -32.22
C GLY A 16 -6.43 38.67 -31.36
N SER A 17 -5.41 37.98 -30.87
CA SER A 17 -5.44 36.77 -30.06
C SER A 17 -6.26 36.91 -28.78
N CYS A 18 -7.17 35.96 -28.55
CA CYS A 18 -7.69 35.69 -27.22
C CYS A 18 -6.65 34.89 -26.44
N ASP A 19 -5.77 35.58 -25.71
CA ASP A 19 -4.97 34.94 -24.66
C ASP A 19 -5.88 34.60 -23.49
N GLY A 20 -6.26 33.32 -23.41
CA GLY A 20 -6.85 32.73 -22.23
C GLY A 20 -5.82 32.75 -21.10
N ALA A 21 -6.08 33.56 -20.07
CA ALA A 21 -5.34 33.53 -18.83
C ALA A 21 -5.59 32.20 -18.12
N VAL A 22 -4.73 31.21 -18.38
CA VAL A 22 -4.60 30.02 -17.54
C VAL A 22 -4.10 30.49 -16.17
N ALA A 23 -4.96 30.43 -15.17
CA ALA A 23 -4.56 30.62 -13.78
C ALA A 23 -3.44 29.62 -13.45
N ARG A 24 -2.22 30.12 -13.27
CA ARG A 24 -1.10 29.31 -12.77
C ARG A 24 -1.41 28.91 -11.33
N VAL A 25 -2.00 27.75 -11.15
CA VAL A 25 -2.07 27.08 -9.85
C VAL A 25 -0.63 26.77 -9.44
N SER A 26 -0.17 27.40 -8.37
CA SER A 26 1.15 27.12 -7.80
C SER A 26 1.18 25.64 -7.38
N PRO A 27 2.21 24.85 -7.73
CA PRO A 27 2.31 23.48 -7.27
C PRO A 27 2.28 23.48 -5.74
N CYS A 28 1.51 22.58 -5.13
CA CYS A 28 1.54 22.32 -3.69
C CYS A 28 2.96 21.92 -3.29
N ARG A 29 3.82 22.89 -2.98
CA ARG A 29 5.16 22.62 -2.47
C ARG A 29 4.99 21.98 -1.11
N TRP A 30 5.34 20.71 -1.02
CA TRP A 30 5.36 20.00 0.25
C TRP A 30 6.42 20.62 1.14
N ARG A 31 6.00 21.27 2.23
CA ARG A 31 6.96 21.75 3.24
C ARG A 31 7.33 20.59 4.17
N PRO A 32 8.63 20.36 4.40
CA PRO A 32 9.14 19.40 5.38
C PRO A 32 8.47 19.50 6.74
N CYS A 33 8.20 18.35 7.38
CA CYS A 33 8.06 18.30 8.84
C CYS A 33 9.41 18.67 9.48
N ARG A 34 9.67 19.96 9.73
CA ARG A 34 10.93 20.41 10.34
C ARG A 34 11.13 19.75 11.70
N TRP A 35 12.30 19.14 11.88
CA TRP A 35 12.80 18.74 13.19
C TRP A 35 13.15 20.01 13.97
N ARG A 36 12.45 20.30 15.07
CA ARG A 36 13.03 21.15 16.11
C ARG A 36 13.84 20.24 17.02
N THR A 37 15.16 20.36 16.98
CA THR A 37 16.02 19.86 18.03
C THR A 37 15.64 20.62 19.30
N TRP A 38 15.17 19.90 20.31
CA TRP A 38 15.09 20.44 21.66
C TRP A 38 16.52 20.45 22.19
N GLN A 39 17.11 21.62 22.38
CA GLN A 39 18.41 21.75 23.02
C GLN A 39 18.27 21.42 24.51
N ASP A 40 18.92 20.31 24.87
CA ASP A 40 19.49 19.88 26.14
C ASP A 40 19.09 20.59 27.45
N GLY A 41 18.40 19.83 28.30
CA GLY A 41 18.62 19.84 29.74
C GLY A 41 19.21 18.48 30.13
N GLY A 42 20.53 18.44 30.33
CA GLY A 42 21.32 17.20 30.35
C GLY A 42 21.07 16.26 31.53
N CYS A 43 21.41 14.98 31.33
CA CYS A 43 22.19 14.19 32.29
C CYS A 43 22.72 12.87 31.69
N ARG A 44 24.05 12.80 31.61
CA ARG A 44 24.98 11.66 31.83
C ARG A 44 24.72 10.29 31.16
N SER A 45 25.58 10.04 30.18
CA SER A 45 26.25 8.78 29.82
C SER A 45 25.86 7.47 30.53
N ALA A 46 25.36 6.51 29.75
CA ALA A 46 25.57 5.08 29.98
C ALA A 46 25.80 4.39 28.62
N THR A 47 26.91 3.66 28.52
CA THR A 47 27.39 2.92 27.35
C THR A 47 26.48 1.75 26.97
N PRO A 48 26.35 1.39 25.66
CA PRO A 48 25.56 0.25 25.24
C PRO A 48 26.36 -1.06 25.38
N ARG A 49 25.86 -1.98 26.19
CA ARG A 49 26.34 -3.37 26.22
C ARG A 49 25.76 -4.15 25.04
N VAL A 50 26.64 -4.57 24.15
CA VAL A 50 26.40 -5.59 23.11
C VAL A 50 26.47 -6.97 23.77
N TRP A 51 25.53 -7.86 23.47
CA TRP A 51 25.63 -9.29 23.77
C TRP A 51 25.38 -10.13 22.51
N PRO A 52 26.09 -11.27 22.33
CA PRO A 52 26.33 -11.88 21.02
C PRO A 52 25.56 -13.18 20.76
N CYS A 53 25.57 -13.56 19.47
CA CYS A 53 25.49 -14.89 18.83
C CYS A 53 24.95 -16.10 19.60
N TRP A 54 23.99 -16.82 19.01
CA TRP A 54 23.95 -18.29 19.06
C TRP A 54 23.70 -18.87 17.66
N SER A 55 24.68 -19.60 17.16
CA SER A 55 24.65 -20.47 15.99
C SER A 55 25.24 -21.85 16.36
N ALA A 56 24.75 -22.89 15.66
CA ALA A 56 25.16 -24.31 15.65
C ALA A 56 24.59 -25.17 16.81
N TRP A 57 24.16 -26.45 16.67
CA TRP A 57 24.64 -27.63 15.92
C TRP A 57 23.47 -28.66 15.71
N TYR A 58 23.20 -29.25 14.52
CA TYR A 58 23.59 -30.58 13.93
C TYR A 58 23.05 -31.87 14.63
N PRO A 59 22.80 -33.03 13.95
CA PRO A 59 23.68 -33.67 12.95
C PRO A 59 23.05 -34.34 11.70
N LEU A 60 23.99 -34.75 10.82
CA LEU A 60 23.92 -35.50 9.56
C LEU A 60 23.63 -37.01 9.74
N CYS A 61 23.04 -37.64 8.71
CA CYS A 61 23.48 -38.90 8.04
C CYS A 61 22.41 -39.33 7.02
N SER A 62 22.67 -39.22 5.71
CA SER A 62 23.16 -40.28 4.80
C SER A 62 22.11 -41.35 4.46
N GLU A 63 21.64 -41.37 3.20
CA GLU A 63 21.70 -42.57 2.34
C GLU A 63 21.30 -42.23 0.89
N ARG A 64 22.16 -42.62 -0.05
CA ARG A 64 21.85 -42.75 -1.48
C ARG A 64 21.00 -44.00 -1.65
N ARG A 65 19.88 -43.92 -2.37
CA ARG A 65 19.41 -45.02 -3.23
C ARG A 65 18.85 -44.49 -4.54
N SER A 66 19.53 -44.88 -5.61
CA SER A 66 19.08 -44.91 -6.98
C SER A 66 17.82 -45.76 -7.13
N LEU A 67 16.82 -45.27 -7.84
CA LEU A 67 15.80 -46.12 -8.47
C LEU A 67 15.62 -45.71 -9.93
N THR A 68 15.74 -46.75 -10.74
CA THR A 68 15.71 -46.84 -12.19
C THR A 68 14.31 -46.66 -12.77
N ARG A 69 14.25 -45.97 -13.91
CA ARG A 69 13.52 -46.29 -15.15
C ARG A 69 12.20 -47.09 -15.00
N ALA A 70 11.08 -46.42 -15.29
CA ALA A 70 9.85 -47.06 -15.75
C ALA A 70 9.50 -46.46 -17.12
N GLU A 71 9.58 -47.30 -18.15
CA GLU A 71 9.14 -47.02 -19.51
C GLU A 71 7.63 -47.20 -19.61
N PHE A 72 6.94 -46.29 -20.30
CA PHE A 72 5.59 -46.51 -20.82
C PHE A 72 5.59 -46.22 -22.34
N PRO A 73 4.99 -47.07 -23.17
CA PRO A 73 5.01 -46.92 -24.62
C PRO A 73 3.86 -46.02 -25.09
N GLY A 74 4.18 -44.98 -25.85
CA GLY A 74 3.20 -44.11 -26.50
C GLY A 74 3.80 -43.50 -27.77
N ARG A 75 3.27 -43.91 -28.92
CA ARG A 75 3.80 -43.65 -30.26
C ARG A 75 3.88 -42.16 -30.58
N ALA A 76 5.07 -41.67 -30.95
CA ALA A 76 5.26 -40.35 -31.55
C ALA A 76 5.22 -40.45 -33.08
N CYS A 77 4.30 -39.71 -33.71
CA CYS A 77 4.35 -39.41 -35.14
C CYS A 77 5.53 -38.47 -35.41
N ALA A 78 6.51 -38.92 -36.20
CA ALA A 78 7.62 -38.09 -36.63
C ALA A 78 7.20 -37.21 -37.81
N VAL A 79 7.11 -35.89 -37.58
CA VAL A 79 7.15 -34.89 -38.65
C VAL A 79 8.60 -34.41 -38.76
N ARG A 80 9.26 -34.69 -39.89
CA ARG A 80 10.57 -34.11 -40.22
C ARG A 80 10.37 -32.66 -40.65
N LEU A 81 10.78 -31.71 -39.81
CA LEU A 81 11.02 -30.34 -40.22
C LEU A 81 12.53 -30.13 -40.42
N GLY A 82 12.90 -29.57 -41.57
CA GLY A 82 14.28 -29.34 -41.96
C GLY A 82 15.02 -28.46 -40.96
N ALA A 83 16.19 -28.92 -40.53
CA ALA A 83 17.05 -28.21 -39.60
C ALA A 83 17.79 -27.08 -40.32
N SER A 84 17.26 -25.86 -40.24
CA SER A 84 18.11 -24.67 -40.20
C SER A 84 18.83 -24.68 -38.85
N ARG A 85 20.16 -24.77 -38.86
CA ARG A 85 21.00 -24.74 -37.65
C ARG A 85 20.85 -23.39 -36.96
N LEU A 86 19.96 -23.32 -35.98
CA LEU A 86 20.00 -22.27 -34.95
C LEU A 86 21.34 -22.40 -34.21
N SER A 87 22.05 -21.29 -34.01
CA SER A 87 23.29 -21.33 -33.25
C SER A 87 22.97 -21.65 -31.78
N PRO A 88 23.86 -22.30 -31.02
CA PRO A 88 23.67 -22.54 -29.58
C PRO A 88 23.48 -21.25 -28.74
N ARG A 89 23.77 -20.07 -29.31
CA ARG A 89 23.54 -18.76 -28.69
C ARG A 89 22.11 -18.23 -28.87
N ASP A 90 21.37 -18.75 -29.84
CA ASP A 90 19.96 -18.37 -30.07
C ASP A 90 18.99 -19.19 -29.21
N ALA A 91 19.52 -20.13 -28.40
CA ALA A 91 18.77 -20.97 -27.48
C ALA A 91 18.79 -20.40 -26.06
N LEU A 92 17.63 -19.90 -25.63
CA LEU A 92 17.23 -19.49 -24.26
C LEU A 92 17.65 -18.09 -23.78
N GLU A 93 17.30 -17.03 -24.50
CA GLU A 93 16.90 -15.81 -23.80
C GLU A 93 15.48 -16.02 -23.26
N LEU A 94 15.37 -16.31 -21.96
CA LEU A 94 14.07 -16.29 -21.29
C LEU A 94 13.53 -14.86 -21.33
N SER A 95 12.27 -14.69 -21.71
CA SER A 95 11.61 -13.38 -21.57
C SER A 95 11.64 -12.96 -20.10
N LEU A 96 11.68 -11.65 -19.85
CA LEU A 96 11.62 -11.11 -18.49
C LEU A 96 10.41 -11.67 -17.71
N ASP A 97 9.27 -11.82 -18.38
CA ASP A 97 8.05 -12.39 -17.82
C ASP A 97 8.28 -13.83 -17.30
N ALA A 98 8.95 -14.67 -18.08
CA ALA A 98 9.26 -16.04 -17.68
C ALA A 98 10.23 -16.10 -16.50
N VAL A 99 11.22 -15.19 -16.46
CA VAL A 99 12.14 -15.07 -15.31
C VAL A 99 11.37 -14.64 -14.06
N LEU A 100 10.51 -13.63 -14.16
CA LEU A 100 9.74 -13.11 -13.04
C LEU A 100 8.72 -14.13 -12.52
N ASP A 101 8.09 -14.91 -13.39
CA ASP A 101 7.18 -16.00 -13.01
C ASP A 101 7.91 -17.09 -12.21
N ALA A 102 9.09 -17.52 -12.70
CA ALA A 102 9.93 -18.48 -12.00
C ALA A 102 10.42 -17.96 -10.64
N VAL A 103 10.77 -16.67 -10.54
CA VAL A 103 11.14 -16.03 -9.27
C VAL A 103 9.95 -16.00 -8.31
N LEU A 104 8.75 -15.62 -8.76
CA LEU A 104 7.57 -15.60 -7.92
C LEU A 104 7.25 -16.99 -7.35
N ASP A 105 7.27 -18.03 -8.20
CA ASP A 105 6.98 -19.39 -7.76
C ASP A 105 8.04 -19.92 -6.78
N ALA A 106 9.33 -19.68 -7.08
CA ALA A 106 10.42 -20.07 -6.19
C ALA A 106 10.31 -19.38 -4.82
N GLU A 107 10.01 -18.08 -4.77
CA GLU A 107 9.82 -17.35 -3.52
C GLU A 107 8.56 -17.82 -2.77
N ARG A 108 7.46 -18.11 -3.49
CA ARG A 108 6.24 -18.69 -2.90
C ARG A 108 6.55 -19.99 -2.18
N VAL A 109 7.22 -20.92 -2.86
CA VAL A 109 7.58 -22.24 -2.31
C VAL A 109 8.54 -22.09 -1.14
N ARG A 110 9.62 -21.32 -1.31
CA ARG A 110 10.65 -21.11 -0.28
C ARG A 110 10.08 -20.54 1.02
N ARG A 111 9.11 -19.63 0.92
CA ARG A 111 8.49 -18.95 2.06
C ARG A 111 7.23 -19.63 2.56
N GLY A 112 6.79 -20.67 1.86
CA GLY A 112 5.62 -21.45 2.23
C GLY A 112 4.29 -20.70 2.10
N ALA A 113 4.21 -19.69 1.22
CA ALA A 113 2.98 -18.96 0.95
C ALA A 113 1.97 -19.83 0.18
N PRO A 114 0.66 -19.81 0.51
CA PRO A 114 -0.34 -20.59 -0.23
C PRO A 114 -0.48 -20.11 -1.68
N GLY A 115 -0.72 -18.82 -1.87
CA GLY A 115 -0.89 -18.18 -3.16
C GLY A 115 -0.45 -16.72 -3.14
N LEU A 116 0.12 -16.29 -4.26
CA LEU A 116 0.65 -14.96 -4.49
C LEU A 116 0.16 -14.42 -5.84
N ALA A 117 -0.13 -13.12 -5.89
CA ALA A 117 -0.27 -12.36 -7.12
C ALA A 117 0.68 -11.16 -7.06
N ALA A 118 1.41 -10.89 -8.14
CA ALA A 118 2.37 -9.79 -8.19
C ALA A 118 2.21 -8.95 -9.47
N CYS A 119 2.60 -7.68 -9.40
CA CYS A 119 2.80 -6.83 -10.56
C CYS A 119 4.21 -6.26 -10.52
N VAL A 120 4.84 -6.17 -11.68
CA VAL A 120 6.15 -5.57 -11.87
C VAL A 120 6.03 -4.52 -12.96
N LEU A 121 6.42 -3.29 -12.63
CA LEU A 121 6.36 -2.14 -13.52
C LEU A 121 7.78 -1.67 -13.80
N ARG A 122 8.06 -1.38 -15.08
CA ARG A 122 9.24 -0.65 -15.53
C ARG A 122 8.77 0.49 -16.45
N ALA A 123 9.24 1.71 -16.19
CA ALA A 123 8.89 2.88 -16.99
C ALA A 123 9.17 2.63 -18.47
N GLY A 124 8.19 2.96 -19.33
CA GLY A 124 8.26 2.73 -20.77
C GLY A 124 8.12 1.27 -21.21
N GLN A 125 7.81 0.33 -20.32
CA GLN A 125 7.56 -1.08 -20.67
C GLN A 125 6.16 -1.54 -20.22
N PRO A 126 5.61 -2.59 -20.86
CA PRO A 126 4.37 -3.21 -20.41
C PRO A 126 4.48 -3.69 -18.96
N THR A 127 3.38 -3.53 -18.22
CA THR A 127 3.27 -4.08 -16.86
C THR A 127 3.21 -5.61 -16.93
N VAL A 128 4.04 -6.28 -16.12
CA VAL A 128 4.01 -7.74 -15.97
C VAL A 128 3.12 -8.09 -14.79
N LEU A 129 2.08 -8.90 -15.01
CA LEU A 129 1.21 -9.44 -13.96
C LEU A 129 1.47 -10.94 -13.79
N LEU A 130 1.66 -11.36 -12.55
CA LEU A 130 2.10 -12.70 -12.18
C LEU A 130 1.14 -13.30 -11.15
N ALA A 131 0.95 -14.62 -11.18
CA ALA A 131 0.14 -15.35 -10.22
C ALA A 131 0.73 -16.74 -9.97
N SER A 132 0.79 -17.17 -8.71
CA SER A 132 1.35 -18.45 -8.33
C SER A 132 0.63 -19.05 -7.12
N GLY A 133 0.43 -20.36 -7.12
CA GLY A 133 -0.19 -21.11 -6.02
C GLY A 133 -1.71 -21.03 -5.97
N GLU A 134 -2.27 -21.14 -4.76
CA GLU A 134 -3.70 -21.37 -4.52
C GLU A 134 -4.35 -20.24 -3.72
N ALA A 135 -5.46 -19.72 -4.25
CA ALA A 135 -6.34 -18.75 -3.60
C ALA A 135 -7.13 -19.38 -2.44
N ASP A 136 -7.40 -20.69 -2.50
CA ASP A 136 -8.01 -21.48 -1.42
C ASP A 136 -7.44 -22.90 -1.41
N LEU A 137 -6.75 -23.25 -0.31
CA LEU A 137 -6.13 -24.57 -0.11
C LEU A 137 -7.16 -25.70 0.11
N VAL A 138 -8.41 -25.39 0.44
CA VAL A 138 -9.46 -26.40 0.63
C VAL A 138 -10.03 -26.84 -0.70
N SER A 139 -10.33 -25.89 -1.59
CA SER A 139 -10.88 -26.20 -2.91
C SER A 139 -9.80 -26.45 -3.97
N GLY A 140 -8.53 -26.16 -3.67
CA GLY A 140 -7.43 -26.20 -4.65
C GLY A 140 -7.53 -25.10 -5.72
N ARG A 141 -8.31 -24.03 -5.47
CA ARG A 141 -8.54 -22.98 -6.47
C ARG A 141 -7.26 -22.19 -6.66
N ARG A 142 -6.79 -22.09 -7.90
CA ARG A 142 -5.56 -21.35 -8.24
C ARG A 142 -5.73 -19.84 -8.08
N VAL A 143 -4.63 -19.16 -7.74
CA VAL A 143 -4.55 -17.71 -7.86
C VAL A 143 -4.52 -17.34 -9.34
N THR A 144 -5.24 -16.28 -9.68
CA THR A 144 -5.22 -15.60 -10.99
C THR A 144 -4.95 -14.11 -10.77
N CYS A 145 -4.59 -13.37 -11.82
CA CYS A 145 -4.40 -11.92 -11.72
C CYS A 145 -5.70 -11.16 -11.38
N ALA A 146 -6.86 -11.80 -11.54
CA ALA A 146 -8.18 -11.28 -11.15
C ALA A 146 -8.58 -11.65 -9.70
N THR A 147 -7.85 -12.55 -9.05
CA THR A 147 -8.08 -12.93 -7.65
C THR A 147 -7.91 -11.71 -6.77
N THR A 148 -8.91 -11.43 -5.92
CA THR A 148 -8.85 -10.28 -5.01
C THR A 148 -8.26 -10.68 -3.66
N PHE A 149 -7.51 -9.77 -3.05
CA PHE A 149 -6.89 -9.96 -1.75
C PHE A 149 -7.24 -8.79 -0.83
N ALA A 150 -7.20 -9.02 0.49
CA ALA A 150 -7.24 -7.93 1.46
C ALA A 150 -5.92 -7.17 1.45
N TRP A 151 -5.97 -5.89 1.10
CA TRP A 151 -4.79 -5.05 0.98
C TRP A 151 -4.22 -4.66 2.35
N TYR A 152 -5.07 -4.65 3.39
CA TYR A 152 -4.73 -4.14 4.71
C TYR A 152 -4.00 -2.80 4.58
N SER A 153 -2.85 -2.65 5.22
CA SER A 153 -2.22 -1.33 5.38
C SER A 153 -1.73 -0.68 4.08
N LEU A 154 -1.70 -1.39 2.95
CA LEU A 154 -1.57 -0.75 1.63
C LEU A 154 -2.70 0.27 1.36
N THR A 155 -3.86 0.11 2.00
CA THR A 155 -4.97 1.08 1.98
C THR A 155 -4.54 2.48 2.42
N LYS A 156 -3.52 2.59 3.28
CA LYS A 156 -3.02 3.89 3.74
C LYS A 156 -2.47 4.74 2.61
N ILE A 157 -1.90 4.13 1.57
CA ILE A 157 -1.44 4.84 0.37
C ILE A 157 -2.62 5.53 -0.30
N VAL A 158 -3.72 4.80 -0.52
CA VAL A 158 -4.94 5.35 -1.13
C VAL A 158 -5.56 6.43 -0.25
N THR A 159 -5.61 6.22 1.07
CA THR A 159 -6.06 7.25 2.02
C THR A 159 -5.19 8.50 1.97
N ALA A 160 -3.86 8.35 1.89
CA ALA A 160 -2.93 9.46 1.79
C ALA A 160 -3.11 10.24 0.48
N VAL A 161 -3.20 9.53 -0.65
CA VAL A 161 -3.49 10.13 -1.97
C VAL A 161 -4.82 10.89 -1.94
N THR A 162 -5.86 10.32 -1.32
CA THR A 162 -7.17 10.98 -1.18
C THR A 162 -7.08 12.29 -0.39
N ALA A 163 -6.39 12.29 0.75
CA ALA A 163 -6.18 13.49 1.55
C ALA A 163 -5.38 14.56 0.78
N LEU A 164 -4.31 14.14 0.09
CA LEU A 164 -3.46 15.04 -0.68
C LEU A 164 -4.17 15.59 -1.92
N ARG A 165 -5.09 14.84 -2.53
CA ARG A 165 -5.98 15.33 -3.59
C ARG A 165 -6.93 16.41 -3.09
N LEU A 166 -7.54 16.21 -1.94
CA LEU A 166 -8.37 17.24 -1.31
C LEU A 166 -7.55 18.49 -0.98
N ALA A 167 -6.29 18.31 -0.54
CA ALA A 167 -5.40 19.44 -0.29
C ALA A 167 -5.00 20.18 -1.57
N HIS A 168 -4.69 19.43 -2.63
CA HIS A 168 -4.41 19.99 -3.95
C HIS A 168 -5.60 20.78 -4.50
N ALA A 169 -6.83 20.33 -4.24
CA ALA A 169 -8.06 21.04 -4.60
C ALA A 169 -8.43 22.19 -3.64
N GLY A 170 -7.59 22.52 -2.64
CA GLY A 170 -7.87 23.56 -1.65
C GLY A 170 -8.99 23.24 -0.65
N ARG A 171 -9.48 21.99 -0.63
CA ARG A 171 -10.56 21.53 0.25
C ARG A 171 -10.07 21.07 1.62
N LEU A 172 -8.77 20.79 1.75
CA LEU A 172 -8.11 20.37 2.98
C LEU A 172 -6.80 21.14 3.18
N ASP A 173 -6.67 21.86 4.29
CA ASP A 173 -5.38 22.40 4.71
C ASP A 173 -4.62 21.34 5.53
N LEU A 174 -3.40 20.99 5.10
CA LEU A 174 -2.59 19.97 5.75
C LEU A 174 -2.06 20.40 7.13
N ASP A 175 -2.01 21.70 7.38
CA ASP A 175 -1.41 22.31 8.57
C ASP A 175 -2.46 22.94 9.50
N ALA A 176 -3.73 22.96 9.09
CA ALA A 176 -4.84 23.36 9.95
C ALA A 176 -5.11 22.35 11.10
N PRO A 177 -5.64 22.82 12.24
CA PRO A 177 -6.03 21.95 13.36
C PRO A 177 -7.13 20.95 12.97
N VAL A 178 -6.83 19.65 13.04
CA VAL A 178 -7.81 18.58 12.69
C VAL A 178 -9.05 18.63 13.58
N VAL A 179 -8.91 19.09 14.81
CA VAL A 179 -9.99 19.16 15.80
C VAL A 179 -11.15 20.05 15.36
N GLU A 180 -10.91 21.01 14.46
CA GLU A 180 -11.97 21.89 13.93
C GLU A 180 -12.96 21.14 13.03
N ARG A 181 -12.51 20.07 12.37
CA ARG A 181 -13.34 19.22 11.49
C ARG A 181 -13.65 17.85 12.07
N VAL A 182 -12.90 17.43 13.09
CA VAL A 182 -13.06 16.14 13.79
C VAL A 182 -13.06 16.41 15.30
N PRO A 183 -14.18 16.90 15.87
CA PRO A 183 -14.24 17.34 17.27
C PRO A 183 -14.01 16.20 18.27
N GLU A 184 -14.26 14.95 17.89
CA GLU A 184 -14.02 13.75 18.70
C GLU A 184 -12.55 13.64 19.12
N LEU A 185 -11.63 14.23 18.34
CA LEU A 185 -10.20 14.24 18.62
C LEU A 185 -9.86 14.84 19.99
N GLN A 186 -10.70 15.73 20.53
CA GLN A 186 -10.55 16.29 21.88
C GLN A 186 -10.51 15.20 22.96
N LEU A 187 -11.16 14.06 22.74
CA LEU A 187 -11.20 12.93 23.67
C LEU A 187 -9.85 12.23 23.84
N SER A 188 -8.90 12.47 22.94
CA SER A 188 -7.54 11.90 23.02
C SER A 188 -6.56 12.71 23.90
N ASP A 189 -7.00 13.84 24.46
CA ASP A 189 -6.21 14.66 25.37
C ASP A 189 -7.06 15.23 26.51
N PRO A 190 -7.66 14.38 27.36
CA PRO A 190 -8.56 14.81 28.43
C PRO A 190 -7.84 15.67 29.49
N ALA A 191 -6.52 15.52 29.63
CA ALA A 191 -5.69 16.34 30.52
C ALA A 191 -5.37 17.73 29.95
N ARG A 192 -5.88 18.08 28.75
CA ARG A 192 -5.64 19.35 28.05
C ARG A 192 -4.16 19.70 28.01
N ARG A 193 -3.30 18.75 27.64
CA ARG A 193 -1.87 19.02 27.49
C ARG A 193 -1.72 20.17 26.49
N ARG A 194 -0.97 21.22 26.86
CA ARG A 194 -0.74 22.42 26.03
C ARG A 194 0.22 22.13 24.87
N TRP A 195 -0.11 21.15 24.04
CA TRP A 195 0.63 20.82 22.84
C TRP A 195 0.06 21.59 21.65
N GLN A 196 0.88 21.74 20.61
CA GLN A 196 0.37 22.19 19.32
C GLN A 196 -0.74 21.25 18.81
N PRO A 197 -1.73 21.77 18.07
CA PRO A 197 -2.78 20.93 17.50
C PRO A 197 -2.25 19.83 16.59
N VAL A 198 -2.97 18.72 16.54
CA VAL A 198 -2.75 17.69 15.51
C VAL A 198 -3.21 18.25 14.16
N THR A 199 -2.43 17.98 13.12
CA THR A 199 -2.70 18.42 11.73
C THR A 199 -2.81 17.20 10.82
N ALA A 200 -3.34 17.36 9.60
CA ALA A 200 -3.41 16.24 8.65
C ALA A 200 -2.00 15.70 8.31
N ARG A 201 -1.02 16.59 8.20
CA ARG A 201 0.40 16.25 8.01
C ARG A 201 0.92 15.32 9.13
N HIS A 202 0.56 15.61 10.38
CA HIS A 202 0.92 14.74 11.50
C HIS A 202 0.29 13.34 11.39
N LEU A 203 -0.94 13.23 10.89
CA LEU A 203 -1.62 11.93 10.73
C LEU A 203 -1.00 11.11 9.59
N LEU A 204 -0.78 11.75 8.43
CA LEU A 204 -0.18 11.14 7.23
C LEU A 204 1.19 10.52 7.51
N CYS A 205 2.02 11.19 8.31
CA CYS A 205 3.38 10.76 8.64
C CYS A 205 3.48 9.99 9.98
N HIS A 206 2.36 9.51 10.57
CA HIS A 206 2.38 8.81 11.86
C HIS A 206 3.05 9.59 13.02
N ARG A 207 2.93 10.92 13.03
CA ARG A 207 3.53 11.82 14.04
C ARG A 207 2.51 12.51 14.93
N ALA A 208 1.27 12.07 14.93
CA ALA A 208 0.20 12.67 15.74
C ALA A 208 0.28 12.32 17.25
N GLY A 209 1.23 11.49 17.69
CA GLY A 209 1.39 11.11 19.10
C GLY A 209 0.50 9.92 19.54
N PHE A 210 -0.24 9.32 18.60
CA PHE A 210 -0.87 8.01 18.74
C PHE A 210 0.15 6.90 18.52
N ALA A 211 -0.06 5.74 19.14
CA ALA A 211 0.73 4.54 18.89
C ALA A 211 -0.19 3.33 18.93
N ASP A 212 -0.06 2.42 17.97
CA ASP A 212 -0.95 1.28 17.92
C ASP A 212 -0.89 0.40 19.15
N ARG A 213 -2.08 0.03 19.61
CA ARG A 213 -2.29 -1.00 20.63
C ARG A 213 -3.03 -2.13 19.93
N GLN A 214 -2.32 -3.21 19.63
CA GLN A 214 -2.86 -4.31 18.81
C GLN A 214 -4.18 -4.87 19.34
N LEU A 215 -4.33 -4.96 20.67
CA LEU A 215 -5.60 -5.35 21.32
C LEU A 215 -6.77 -4.38 21.08
N HIS A 216 -6.50 -3.10 20.81
CA HIS A 216 -7.54 -2.14 20.44
C HIS A 216 -7.90 -2.28 18.96
N VAL A 217 -6.90 -2.46 18.09
CA VAL A 217 -7.10 -2.66 16.65
C VAL A 217 -7.91 -3.94 16.38
N ALA A 218 -7.64 -5.01 17.13
CA ALA A 218 -8.39 -6.27 17.02
C ALA A 218 -9.90 -6.13 17.31
N ARG A 219 -10.34 -5.06 17.99
CA ARG A 219 -11.76 -4.77 18.27
C ARG A 219 -12.45 -4.00 17.15
N TRP A 220 -11.73 -3.66 16.08
CA TRP A 220 -12.28 -2.97 14.93
C TRP A 220 -12.73 -3.92 13.83
N PHE A 221 -12.71 -5.22 14.09
CA PHE A 221 -13.30 -6.23 13.22
C PHE A 221 -14.72 -6.57 13.66
N ARG A 222 -15.61 -6.77 12.69
CA ARG A 222 -17.03 -7.11 12.88
C ARG A 222 -17.41 -8.30 12.03
N GLU A 223 -18.48 -9.01 12.40
CA GLU A 223 -18.99 -10.07 11.55
C GLU A 223 -19.48 -9.50 10.21
N PRO A 224 -19.23 -10.20 9.10
CA PRO A 224 -19.85 -9.86 7.83
C PRO A 224 -21.38 -9.80 7.97
N GLY A 225 -21.98 -8.75 7.39
CA GLY A 225 -23.44 -8.55 7.44
C GLY A 225 -24.00 -7.93 8.72
N ALA A 226 -23.19 -7.68 9.75
CA ALA A 226 -23.65 -6.91 10.91
C ALA A 226 -24.06 -5.46 10.52
N PRO A 227 -24.79 -4.70 11.35
CA PRO A 227 -25.02 -3.27 11.11
C PRO A 227 -23.73 -2.45 11.22
N TRP A 228 -23.48 -1.54 10.28
CA TRP A 228 -22.32 -0.64 10.35
C TRP A 228 -22.51 0.35 11.52
N PRO A 229 -21.51 0.53 12.39
CA PRO A 229 -21.61 1.54 13.44
C PRO A 229 -21.52 2.94 12.84
N ASP A 230 -22.09 3.93 13.53
CA ASP A 230 -21.84 5.33 13.22
C ASP A 230 -20.33 5.64 13.31
N PRO A 231 -19.70 6.17 12.23
CA PRO A 231 -18.27 6.40 12.20
C PRO A 231 -17.76 7.37 13.29
N SER A 232 -18.53 8.42 13.61
CA SER A 232 -18.16 9.41 14.63
C SER A 232 -18.20 8.81 16.03
N ALA A 233 -19.30 8.16 16.39
CA ALA A 233 -19.46 7.50 17.68
C ALA A 233 -18.42 6.38 17.89
N PHE A 234 -18.12 5.61 16.85
CA PHE A 234 -17.11 4.57 16.90
C PHE A 234 -15.69 5.15 17.07
N LEU A 235 -15.36 6.24 16.36
CA LEU A 235 -14.10 6.97 16.55
C LEU A 235 -13.99 7.53 17.98
N ALA A 236 -15.05 8.16 18.48
CA ALA A 236 -15.08 8.70 19.84
C ALA A 236 -14.82 7.60 20.89
N ALA A 237 -15.44 6.42 20.73
CA ALA A 237 -15.20 5.27 21.60
C ALA A 237 -13.75 4.75 21.50
N ALA A 238 -13.20 4.67 20.28
CA ALA A 238 -11.82 4.25 20.05
C ALA A 238 -10.80 5.22 20.69
N LEU A 239 -11.02 6.53 20.58
CA LEU A 239 -10.17 7.56 21.18
C LEU A 239 -10.22 7.51 22.71
N ARG A 240 -11.42 7.40 23.31
CA ARG A 240 -11.57 7.23 24.77
C ARG A 240 -10.81 5.99 25.26
N ARG A 241 -10.97 4.87 24.57
CA ARG A 241 -10.32 3.61 24.93
C ARG A 241 -8.80 3.68 24.78
N HIS A 242 -8.31 4.33 23.73
CA HIS A 242 -6.88 4.55 23.54
C HIS A 242 -6.31 5.42 24.68
N GLY A 243 -7.07 6.38 25.18
CA GLY A 243 -6.62 7.30 26.21
C GLY A 243 -5.59 8.29 25.67
N PRO A 244 -4.87 8.99 26.55
CA PRO A 244 -4.08 10.16 26.17
C PRO A 244 -2.95 9.81 25.20
N ARG A 245 -2.72 10.71 24.25
CA ARG A 245 -1.51 10.71 23.41
C ARG A 245 -0.26 10.71 24.28
N ARG A 246 0.79 10.01 23.82
CA ARG A 246 2.02 9.78 24.61
C ARG A 246 3.17 10.72 24.24
N ALA A 247 2.99 11.57 23.22
CA ALA A 247 3.96 12.57 22.79
C ALA A 247 3.25 13.75 22.12
N PRO A 248 3.87 14.95 22.14
CA PRO A 248 3.40 16.08 21.35
C PRO A 248 3.33 15.73 19.85
N PRO A 249 2.33 16.23 19.10
CA PRO A 249 2.30 16.09 17.65
C PRO A 249 3.59 16.62 17.03
N GLY A 250 4.15 15.86 16.09
CA GLY A 250 5.42 16.17 15.44
C GLY A 250 6.66 15.68 16.19
N ALA A 251 6.59 15.39 17.50
CA ALA A 251 7.79 15.07 18.28
C ALA A 251 8.44 13.72 17.90
N ARG A 252 7.63 12.69 17.62
CA ARG A 252 8.14 11.37 17.22
C ARG A 252 7.19 10.66 16.27
N GLU A 253 7.75 9.81 15.44
CA GLU A 253 7.00 8.86 14.62
C GLU A 253 6.57 7.68 15.49
N ALA A 254 5.32 7.27 15.36
CA ALA A 254 4.75 6.07 15.93
C ALA A 254 3.58 5.61 15.06
N TYR A 255 3.77 4.46 14.40
CA TYR A 255 2.76 3.89 13.51
C TYR A 255 1.40 3.79 14.22
N SER A 256 0.37 4.29 13.55
CA SER A 256 -0.96 4.38 14.13
C SER A 256 -2.08 4.23 13.11
N ASN A 257 -2.81 3.13 13.22
CA ASN A 257 -4.08 2.92 12.55
C ASN A 257 -5.16 3.87 13.09
N LEU A 258 -5.13 4.22 14.39
CA LEU A 258 -6.05 5.22 14.97
C LEU A 258 -5.84 6.61 14.36
N GLY A 259 -4.59 6.99 14.09
CA GLY A 259 -4.29 8.22 13.35
C GLY A 259 -4.93 8.21 11.95
N TYR A 260 -4.87 7.09 11.24
CA TYR A 260 -5.54 6.96 9.94
C TYR A 260 -7.07 6.92 10.05
N ALA A 261 -7.63 6.39 11.13
CA ALA A 261 -9.07 6.48 11.40
C ALA A 261 -9.53 7.95 11.56
N VAL A 262 -8.77 8.76 12.29
CA VAL A 262 -9.00 10.22 12.39
C VAL A 262 -8.86 10.88 11.03
N LEU A 263 -7.84 10.52 10.24
CA LEU A 263 -7.64 11.04 8.88
C LEU A 263 -8.82 10.71 7.96
N GLY A 264 -9.41 9.53 8.07
CA GLY A 264 -10.61 9.18 7.31
C GLY A 264 -11.82 10.05 7.62
N GLN A 265 -12.04 10.39 8.89
CA GLN A 265 -13.11 11.33 9.27
C GLN A 265 -12.84 12.74 8.77
N LEU A 266 -11.56 13.17 8.80
CA LEU A 266 -11.16 14.44 8.22
C LEU A 266 -11.40 14.49 6.70
N ILE A 267 -11.08 13.41 5.99
CA ILE A 267 -11.37 13.25 4.55
C ILE A 267 -12.87 13.33 4.30
N ALA A 268 -13.69 12.58 5.04
CA ALA A 268 -15.15 12.59 4.87
C ALA A 268 -15.72 14.01 5.08
N SER A 269 -15.27 14.69 6.14
CA SER A 269 -15.66 16.08 6.42
C SER A 269 -15.24 17.04 5.30
N ALA A 270 -13.99 16.96 4.82
CA ALA A 270 -13.49 17.80 3.73
C ALA A 270 -14.15 17.51 2.37
N ALA A 271 -14.48 16.24 2.12
CA ALA A 271 -15.12 15.76 0.90
C ALA A 271 -16.63 16.02 0.87
N GLY A 272 -17.27 16.20 2.04
CA GLY A 272 -18.73 16.37 2.14
C GLY A 272 -19.50 15.07 1.85
N CYS A 273 -18.82 13.94 1.81
CA CYS A 273 -19.39 12.61 1.55
C CYS A 273 -18.67 11.55 2.40
N PRO A 274 -19.24 10.32 2.55
CA PRO A 274 -18.58 9.27 3.30
C PRO A 274 -17.18 8.93 2.75
N PHE A 275 -16.23 8.58 3.62
CA PHE A 275 -14.84 8.27 3.25
C PHE A 275 -14.73 7.30 2.06
N ARG A 276 -15.55 6.23 2.05
CA ARG A 276 -15.52 5.23 0.98
C ARG A 276 -15.91 5.82 -0.38
N ALA A 277 -16.90 6.71 -0.40
CA ALA A 277 -17.32 7.41 -1.61
C ALA A 277 -16.22 8.37 -2.08
N ALA A 278 -15.60 9.12 -1.16
CA ALA A 278 -14.48 10.00 -1.49
C ALA A 278 -13.29 9.24 -2.13
N VAL A 279 -12.97 8.03 -1.63
CA VAL A 279 -11.92 7.19 -2.21
C VAL A 279 -12.28 6.70 -3.61
N HIS A 280 -13.54 6.31 -3.83
CA HIS A 280 -14.04 5.94 -5.16
C HIS A 280 -13.90 7.09 -6.15
N GLU A 281 -14.50 8.23 -5.84
CA GLU A 281 -14.54 9.43 -6.69
C GLU A 281 -13.14 10.01 -6.98
N LEU A 282 -12.28 10.07 -5.96
CA LEU A 282 -11.02 10.78 -6.06
C LEU A 282 -9.85 9.89 -6.50
N VAL A 283 -9.95 8.57 -6.39
CA VAL A 283 -8.82 7.67 -6.67
C VAL A 283 -9.21 6.48 -7.52
N LEU A 284 -10.17 5.67 -7.08
CA LEU A 284 -10.41 4.36 -7.73
C LEU A 284 -11.04 4.51 -9.11
N ASP A 285 -12.08 5.34 -9.23
CA ASP A 285 -12.83 5.48 -10.48
C ASP A 285 -11.98 6.19 -11.57
N PRO A 286 -11.24 7.28 -11.28
CA PRO A 286 -10.34 7.90 -12.27
C PRO A 286 -9.17 7.01 -12.72
N LEU A 287 -8.78 6.02 -11.90
CA LEU A 287 -7.77 5.02 -12.26
C LEU A 287 -8.38 3.77 -12.89
N GLY A 288 -9.70 3.70 -13.07
CA GLY A 288 -10.36 2.51 -13.61
C GLY A 288 -10.17 1.25 -12.74
N MET A 289 -9.99 1.41 -11.42
CA MET A 289 -9.76 0.32 -10.46
C MET A 289 -11.07 -0.36 -10.06
N THR A 290 -11.80 -0.91 -11.04
CA THR A 290 -13.15 -1.46 -10.86
C THR A 290 -13.18 -2.72 -9.99
N GLY A 291 -12.09 -3.47 -9.94
CA GLY A 291 -11.91 -4.64 -9.08
C GLY A 291 -11.63 -4.30 -7.61
N THR A 292 -11.34 -3.04 -7.28
CA THR A 292 -10.86 -2.61 -5.96
C THR A 292 -11.86 -1.77 -5.20
N GLY A 293 -12.06 -2.07 -3.92
CA GLY A 293 -12.67 -1.15 -2.97
C GLY A 293 -13.03 -1.82 -1.65
N PHE A 294 -14.12 -1.41 -1.00
CA PHE A 294 -14.37 -1.77 0.39
C PHE A 294 -15.31 -2.97 0.59
N GLU A 295 -15.24 -3.54 1.80
CA GLU A 295 -16.04 -4.66 2.28
C GLU A 295 -17.56 -4.50 2.13
N GLY A 296 -18.19 -5.58 1.69
CA GLY A 296 -19.63 -5.80 1.58
C GLY A 296 -19.90 -7.15 0.92
N ALA A 297 -21.00 -7.83 1.30
CA ALA A 297 -21.37 -9.16 0.81
C ALA A 297 -21.51 -9.26 -0.72
N GLU A 298 -21.61 -8.14 -1.44
CA GLU A 298 -21.68 -8.10 -2.90
C GLU A 298 -20.31 -8.17 -3.59
N ARG A 299 -19.24 -7.69 -2.93
CA ARG A 299 -17.88 -7.67 -3.50
C ARG A 299 -17.08 -8.93 -3.20
N LEU A 300 -17.50 -9.67 -2.19
CA LEU A 300 -16.96 -10.99 -1.84
C LEU A 300 -17.60 -12.14 -2.65
N ARG A 301 -18.57 -11.85 -3.54
CA ARG A 301 -19.25 -12.83 -4.41
C ARG A 301 -18.42 -13.27 -5.63
N GLY A 302 -17.09 -13.21 -5.55
CA GLY A 302 -16.18 -13.57 -6.63
C GLY A 302 -14.94 -14.33 -6.15
N ASP A 303 -13.87 -14.30 -6.96
CA ASP A 303 -12.60 -15.01 -6.74
C ASP A 303 -11.72 -14.49 -5.58
N HIS A 304 -12.31 -14.05 -4.46
CA HIS A 304 -11.54 -13.57 -3.30
C HIS A 304 -10.66 -14.68 -2.72
N ALA A 305 -9.38 -14.41 -2.48
CA ALA A 305 -8.48 -15.37 -1.88
C ALA A 305 -8.84 -15.57 -0.40
N ARG A 306 -8.96 -16.83 0.02
CA ARG A 306 -9.17 -17.19 1.43
C ARG A 306 -7.88 -16.98 2.21
N GLY A 307 -7.95 -16.34 3.38
CA GLY A 307 -6.78 -16.07 4.21
C GLY A 307 -6.27 -17.29 4.97
N HIS A 308 -4.96 -17.48 5.02
CA HIS A 308 -4.33 -18.61 5.72
C HIS A 308 -3.27 -18.13 6.72
N LEU A 309 -3.30 -18.66 7.95
CA LEU A 309 -2.27 -18.40 8.95
C LEU A 309 -1.44 -19.66 9.20
N PRO A 310 -0.10 -19.59 9.24
CA PRO A 310 0.70 -20.70 9.72
C PRO A 310 0.27 -21.05 11.14
N ARG A 311 -0.09 -22.32 11.37
CA ARG A 311 -0.71 -22.79 12.62
C ARG A 311 0.10 -22.46 13.87
N TRP A 312 1.43 -22.52 13.76
CA TRP A 312 2.35 -22.30 14.88
C TRP A 312 2.96 -20.89 14.90
N SER A 313 2.44 -19.96 14.11
CA SER A 313 2.79 -18.54 14.23
C SER A 313 2.09 -17.92 15.45
N GLY A 314 2.65 -16.84 16.01
CA GLY A 314 2.02 -16.12 17.13
C GLY A 314 0.57 -15.67 16.82
N MET A 315 0.30 -15.27 15.58
CA MET A 315 -1.05 -14.90 15.14
C MET A 315 -1.95 -16.12 14.93
N GLY A 316 -1.42 -17.24 14.42
CA GLY A 316 -2.16 -18.50 14.32
C GLY A 316 -2.54 -19.05 15.70
N LEU A 317 -1.61 -18.99 16.66
CA LEU A 317 -1.87 -19.40 18.04
C LEU A 317 -2.89 -18.46 18.72
N ALA A 318 -2.78 -17.14 18.52
CA ALA A 318 -3.75 -16.18 19.03
C ALA A 318 -5.15 -16.40 18.42
N ALA A 319 -5.25 -16.60 17.10
CA ALA A 319 -6.51 -16.90 16.43
C ALA A 319 -7.16 -18.19 16.96
N ARG A 320 -6.35 -19.19 17.32
CA ARG A 320 -6.78 -20.46 17.91
C ARG A 320 -7.19 -20.35 19.38
N LEU A 321 -6.38 -19.69 20.22
CA LEU A 321 -6.56 -19.64 21.68
C LEU A 321 -7.51 -18.53 22.14
N LEU A 322 -7.35 -17.33 21.59
CA LEU A 322 -8.13 -16.14 21.97
C LEU A 322 -9.37 -15.96 21.10
N GLY A 323 -9.44 -16.68 19.98
CA GLY A 323 -10.47 -16.50 18.98
C GLY A 323 -11.74 -17.31 19.21
N GLY A 324 -11.72 -18.49 19.86
CA GLY A 324 -12.95 -19.28 20.09
C GLY A 324 -13.86 -19.44 18.85
N GLY A 325 -13.29 -19.53 17.63
CA GLY A 325 -14.04 -19.54 16.36
C GLY A 325 -14.28 -18.17 15.68
N ALA A 326 -13.96 -17.06 16.33
CA ALA A 326 -14.15 -15.69 15.82
C ALA A 326 -13.18 -15.30 14.68
N PHE A 327 -11.97 -15.87 14.66
CA PHE A 327 -10.96 -15.61 13.62
C PHE A 327 -10.48 -16.86 12.87
N SER A 328 -10.78 -18.06 13.39
CA SER A 328 -10.51 -19.33 12.70
C SER A 328 -11.82 -20.03 12.37
N GLU A 329 -11.95 -20.52 11.14
CA GLU A 329 -13.10 -21.30 10.65
C GLU A 329 -12.74 -22.74 10.30
N GLY A 330 -11.50 -23.16 10.56
CA GLY A 330 -11.03 -24.51 10.30
C GLY A 330 -9.53 -24.58 10.04
N ARG A 331 -9.06 -25.72 9.54
CA ARG A 331 -7.66 -25.94 9.23
C ARG A 331 -7.49 -26.77 7.95
N VAL A 332 -6.39 -26.54 7.26
CA VAL A 332 -5.96 -27.33 6.10
C VAL A 332 -4.44 -27.49 6.13
N GLY A 333 -3.98 -28.73 6.22
CA GLY A 333 -2.57 -29.06 6.42
C GLY A 333 -1.96 -28.30 7.60
N ARG A 334 -0.95 -27.47 7.31
CA ARG A 334 -0.21 -26.65 8.30
C ARG A 334 -0.81 -25.26 8.55
N HIS A 335 -1.97 -24.96 7.96
CA HIS A 335 -2.59 -23.63 8.00
C HIS A 335 -3.91 -23.64 8.77
N GLU A 336 -4.13 -22.59 9.56
CA GLU A 336 -5.44 -22.21 10.08
C GLU A 336 -6.15 -21.35 9.03
N LEU A 337 -7.42 -21.64 8.78
CA LEU A 337 -8.28 -20.92 7.83
C LEU A 337 -8.87 -19.70 8.53
N VAL A 338 -8.63 -18.52 7.96
CA VAL A 338 -9.10 -17.27 8.57
C VAL A 338 -10.55 -17.02 8.22
N ARG A 339 -11.38 -16.86 9.25
CA ARG A 339 -12.75 -16.37 9.09
C ARG A 339 -12.70 -14.90 8.67
N TRP A 340 -13.30 -14.57 7.53
CA TRP A 340 -13.39 -13.18 7.08
C TRP A 340 -14.20 -12.32 8.06
N ARG A 341 -13.74 -11.08 8.28
CA ARG A 341 -14.41 -10.08 9.12
C ARG A 341 -14.25 -8.71 8.48
N ASP A 342 -15.30 -7.90 8.49
CA ASP A 342 -15.20 -6.53 7.98
C ASP A 342 -14.41 -5.66 8.98
N LEU A 343 -13.54 -4.80 8.48
CA LEU A 343 -12.80 -3.81 9.22
C LEU A 343 -13.56 -2.48 9.28
N VAL A 344 -13.94 -2.08 10.49
CA VAL A 344 -14.76 -0.87 10.74
C VAL A 344 -14.06 0.40 10.24
N PHE A 345 -12.78 0.59 10.56
CA PHE A 345 -12.02 1.74 10.07
C PHE A 345 -11.33 1.43 8.74
N SER A 346 -12.09 1.56 7.66
CA SER A 346 -11.60 1.42 6.30
C SER A 346 -10.31 2.22 5.95
N PRO A 347 -10.06 3.45 6.43
CA PRO A 347 -8.92 4.26 6.01
C PRO A 347 -7.54 3.65 6.27
N HIS A 348 -7.42 2.72 7.21
CA HIS A 348 -6.14 2.13 7.55
C HIS A 348 -5.94 0.74 6.93
N GLY A 349 -6.97 0.11 6.38
CA GLY A 349 -6.90 -1.31 6.03
C GLY A 349 -8.03 -1.94 5.20
N GLY A 350 -9.06 -1.18 4.82
CA GLY A 350 -10.32 -1.78 4.33
C GLY A 350 -10.39 -2.09 2.85
N LEU A 351 -9.36 -1.82 2.05
CA LEU A 351 -9.39 -2.13 0.62
C LEU A 351 -9.18 -3.63 0.36
N LEU A 352 -9.92 -4.09 -0.63
CA LEU A 352 -9.86 -5.41 -1.24
C LEU A 352 -9.71 -5.19 -2.74
N GLY A 353 -8.85 -5.94 -3.41
CA GLY A 353 -8.69 -5.77 -4.86
C GLY A 353 -7.69 -6.72 -5.49
N PRO A 354 -7.71 -6.84 -6.83
CA PRO A 354 -6.76 -7.65 -7.59
C PRO A 354 -5.43 -6.92 -7.79
N VAL A 355 -4.43 -7.67 -8.25
CA VAL A 355 -3.09 -7.12 -8.49
C VAL A 355 -3.02 -6.19 -9.70
N GLY A 356 -3.93 -6.35 -10.68
CA GLY A 356 -4.03 -5.45 -11.84
C GLY A 356 -4.39 -4.02 -11.44
N ASP A 357 -5.31 -3.84 -10.50
CA ASP A 357 -5.67 -2.50 -9.99
C ASP A 357 -4.54 -1.90 -9.15
N LEU A 358 -3.85 -2.73 -8.36
CA LEU A 358 -2.65 -2.32 -7.65
C LEU A 358 -1.59 -1.76 -8.62
N ALA A 359 -1.41 -2.38 -9.78
CA ALA A 359 -0.48 -1.91 -10.80
C ALA A 359 -0.87 -0.51 -11.33
N ARG A 360 -2.17 -0.23 -11.51
CA ARG A 360 -2.65 1.10 -11.92
C ARG A 360 -2.36 2.19 -10.90
N LEU A 361 -2.39 1.86 -9.60
CA LEU A 361 -1.95 2.79 -8.56
C LEU A 361 -0.42 3.00 -8.60
N LEU A 362 0.34 1.92 -8.79
CA LEU A 362 1.81 1.98 -8.81
C LEU A 362 2.37 2.73 -10.03
N SER A 363 1.67 2.74 -11.16
CA SER A 363 2.11 3.48 -12.36
C SER A 363 2.24 4.99 -12.12
N LEU A 364 1.46 5.55 -11.20
CA LEU A 364 1.57 6.95 -10.78
C LEU A 364 2.91 7.29 -10.11
N PHE A 365 3.60 6.30 -9.56
CA PHE A 365 4.86 6.47 -8.83
C PHE A 365 6.10 6.10 -9.66
N THR A 366 5.91 5.41 -10.80
CA THR A 366 7.00 5.07 -11.75
C THR A 366 7.07 5.99 -12.96
N GLY A 367 6.13 6.94 -13.08
CA GLY A 367 6.12 7.93 -14.16
C GLY A 367 5.59 7.39 -15.49
N GLY A 368 4.73 6.37 -15.46
CA GLY A 368 4.05 5.88 -16.66
C GLY A 368 3.15 6.93 -17.30
N ASP A 369 2.78 6.69 -18.56
CA ASP A 369 1.78 7.49 -19.26
C ASP A 369 0.44 7.37 -18.53
N VAL A 370 -0.15 8.51 -18.21
CA VAL A 370 -1.47 8.60 -17.58
C VAL A 370 -2.40 9.35 -18.50
N GLU A 371 -3.67 9.00 -18.45
CA GLU A 371 -4.69 9.73 -19.20
C GLU A 371 -4.82 11.18 -18.70
N PRO A 372 -5.27 12.14 -19.51
CA PRO A 372 -5.40 13.54 -19.10
C PRO A 372 -6.22 13.73 -17.80
N GLU A 373 -7.26 12.91 -17.60
CA GLU A 373 -8.10 12.91 -16.40
C GLU A 373 -7.34 12.50 -15.12
N GLN A 374 -6.22 11.79 -15.27
CA GLN A 374 -5.34 11.32 -14.19
C GLN A 374 -4.20 12.30 -13.88
N ALA A 375 -4.06 13.40 -14.63
CA ALA A 375 -2.94 14.34 -14.47
C ALA A 375 -2.83 14.92 -13.05
N SER A 376 -3.96 15.25 -12.41
CA SER A 376 -3.98 15.75 -11.03
C SER A 376 -3.56 14.69 -10.00
N LEU A 377 -3.93 13.42 -10.23
CA LEU A 377 -3.51 12.28 -9.43
C LEU A 377 -2.00 12.05 -9.56
N LEU A 378 -1.49 12.06 -10.79
CA LEU A 378 -0.07 11.93 -11.07
C LEU A 378 0.73 13.06 -10.40
N GLN A 379 0.26 14.30 -10.46
CA GLN A 379 0.94 15.42 -9.80
C GLN A 379 1.01 15.24 -8.28
N VAL A 380 -0.08 14.78 -7.66
CA VAL A 380 -0.10 14.47 -6.22
C VAL A 380 0.88 13.35 -5.87
N CYS A 381 0.86 12.24 -6.62
CA CYS A 381 1.73 11.10 -6.38
C CYS A 381 3.21 11.42 -6.62
N ARG A 382 3.53 12.20 -7.65
CA ARG A 382 4.90 12.71 -7.89
C ARG A 382 5.37 13.59 -6.74
N GLY A 383 4.51 14.46 -6.21
CA GLY A 383 4.82 15.27 -5.02
C GLY A 383 5.11 14.43 -3.75
N MET A 384 4.63 13.18 -3.69
CA MET A 384 4.98 12.23 -2.62
C MET A 384 6.37 11.60 -2.84
N CYS A 385 6.88 11.62 -4.06
CA CYS A 385 8.19 11.09 -4.48
C CYS A 385 9.28 12.15 -4.62
N ASP A 386 8.98 13.44 -4.51
CA ASP A 386 9.96 14.50 -4.75
C ASP A 386 11.16 14.39 -3.79
N ASP A 387 12.38 14.61 -4.30
CA ASP A 387 13.62 14.45 -3.53
C ASP A 387 13.64 15.32 -2.25
N GLU A 388 13.03 16.51 -2.28
CA GLU A 388 12.86 17.32 -1.06
C GLU A 388 11.92 16.65 -0.06
N ALA A 389 10.84 15.99 -0.51
CA ALA A 389 9.91 15.28 0.35
C ALA A 389 10.53 13.97 0.91
N LEU A 390 11.30 13.26 0.09
CA LEU A 390 12.09 12.09 0.48
C LEU A 390 13.19 12.47 1.48
N ALA A 391 13.99 13.50 1.19
CA ALA A 391 15.11 13.95 2.02
C ALA A 391 14.65 14.61 3.32
N ALA A 392 13.61 15.44 3.28
CA ALA A 392 13.00 16.03 4.48
C ALA A 392 12.28 15.00 5.36
N GLY A 393 11.87 13.90 4.74
CA GLY A 393 11.31 12.74 5.39
C GLY A 393 12.34 11.90 6.12
N LEU A 394 13.63 12.22 6.13
CA LEU A 394 14.67 11.40 6.76
C LEU A 394 15.38 12.17 7.87
N ARG A 395 15.46 11.57 9.07
CA ARG A 395 16.42 11.99 10.08
C ARG A 395 17.83 11.69 9.55
N PRO A 396 18.81 12.57 9.79
CA PRO A 396 20.20 12.27 9.48
C PRO A 396 20.60 10.90 10.07
N GLY A 397 21.04 9.98 9.22
CA GLY A 397 21.46 8.62 9.60
C GLY A 397 20.35 7.57 9.79
N ALA A 398 19.07 7.91 9.57
CA ALA A 398 18.00 6.91 9.61
C ALA A 398 17.95 6.08 8.31
N ALA A 399 17.97 4.75 8.44
CA ALA A 399 17.85 3.84 7.30
C ALA A 399 16.40 3.76 6.74
N GLU A 400 15.41 4.10 7.56
CA GLU A 400 13.99 4.02 7.24
C GLU A 400 13.21 5.09 8.02
N GLN A 401 12.25 5.78 7.38
CA GLN A 401 11.33 6.71 8.03
C GLN A 401 10.02 6.87 7.26
N TYR A 402 8.92 7.18 7.94
CA TYR A 402 7.61 7.36 7.33
C TYR A 402 7.34 8.79 6.83
N GLY A 403 7.09 8.92 5.52
CA GLY A 403 6.56 10.09 4.83
C GLY A 403 5.02 10.06 4.72
N PRO A 404 4.40 10.83 3.83
CA PRO A 404 2.95 10.78 3.63
C PRO A 404 2.52 9.44 3.03
N GLY A 405 2.03 8.52 3.86
CA GLY A 405 1.60 7.19 3.42
C GLY A 405 2.73 6.20 3.13
N TRP A 406 3.92 6.64 2.76
CA TRP A 406 5.04 5.74 2.43
C TRP A 406 6.06 5.64 3.54
N CYS A 407 6.66 4.46 3.67
CA CYS A 407 7.93 4.33 4.33
C CYS A 407 9.06 4.58 3.34
N VAL A 408 9.88 5.59 3.58
CA VAL A 408 11.04 5.95 2.77
C VAL A 408 12.26 5.18 3.27
N LEU A 409 12.83 4.35 2.42
CA LEU A 409 14.07 3.63 2.66
C LEU A 409 15.24 4.43 2.10
N SER A 410 16.30 4.56 2.89
CA SER A 410 17.56 5.18 2.46
C SER A 410 18.68 4.16 2.53
N PRO A 411 18.89 3.38 1.46
CA PRO A 411 20.02 2.48 1.38
C PRO A 411 21.33 3.28 1.45
N ALA A 412 22.34 2.74 2.13
CA ALA A 412 23.63 3.42 2.34
C ALA A 412 24.32 3.85 1.02
N ASN A 413 24.08 3.13 -0.07
CA ASN A 413 24.68 3.36 -1.40
C ASN A 413 23.62 3.22 -2.53
N GLY A 414 22.52 3.96 -2.47
CA GLY A 414 21.50 3.90 -3.53
C GLY A 414 20.49 5.04 -3.47
N ALA A 415 19.62 5.11 -4.50
CA ALA A 415 18.50 6.04 -4.50
C ALA A 415 17.48 5.66 -3.41
N PRO A 416 16.78 6.64 -2.81
CA PRO A 416 15.69 6.33 -1.88
C PRO A 416 14.61 5.49 -2.57
N GLN A 417 14.05 4.55 -1.82
CA GLN A 417 12.94 3.71 -2.25
C GLN A 417 11.71 3.97 -1.38
N LEU A 418 10.52 3.84 -1.95
CA LEU A 418 9.28 3.87 -1.20
C LEU A 418 8.82 2.45 -0.94
N ARG A 419 8.46 2.16 0.30
CA ARG A 419 7.93 0.86 0.73
C ARG A 419 6.65 1.06 1.53
N HIS A 420 5.70 0.16 1.34
CA HIS A 420 4.65 -0.02 2.34
C HIS A 420 4.23 -1.48 2.41
N GLY A 421 4.22 -2.04 3.62
CA GLY A 421 3.74 -3.39 3.87
C GLY A 421 2.29 -3.39 4.36
N GLY A 422 1.53 -4.40 3.99
CA GLY A 422 0.22 -4.70 4.57
C GLY A 422 0.25 -6.05 5.26
N ARG A 423 -0.31 -6.12 6.47
CA ARG A 423 -0.48 -7.37 7.20
C ARG A 423 -1.78 -7.35 7.97
N GLY A 424 -2.48 -8.47 7.91
CA GLY A 424 -3.64 -8.74 8.73
C GLY A 424 -3.88 -10.25 8.83
N PRO A 425 -4.97 -10.68 9.50
CA PRO A 425 -5.30 -12.08 9.62
C PRO A 425 -5.35 -12.78 8.25
N GLY A 426 -4.38 -13.63 7.96
CA GLY A 426 -4.36 -14.48 6.77
C GLY A 426 -3.84 -13.83 5.49
N TYR A 427 -3.33 -12.59 5.53
CA TYR A 427 -2.81 -11.90 4.35
C TYR A 427 -1.55 -11.12 4.67
N THR A 428 -0.61 -11.13 3.74
CA THR A 428 0.58 -10.28 3.74
C THR A 428 0.74 -9.70 2.35
N THR A 429 0.98 -8.40 2.28
CA THR A 429 1.05 -7.64 1.03
C THR A 429 2.23 -6.65 1.11
N GLU A 430 2.77 -6.24 -0.03
CA GLU A 430 3.91 -5.32 -0.08
C GLU A 430 3.83 -4.46 -1.34
N MET A 431 4.23 -3.20 -1.21
CA MET A 431 4.56 -2.31 -2.33
C MET A 431 6.00 -1.85 -2.16
N LEU A 432 6.77 -1.90 -3.24
CA LEU A 432 8.13 -1.36 -3.31
C LEU A 432 8.26 -0.55 -4.59
N VAL A 433 8.72 0.69 -4.49
CA VAL A 433 8.91 1.60 -5.62
C VAL A 433 10.31 2.18 -5.56
N SER A 434 10.99 2.17 -6.70
CA SER A 434 12.24 2.89 -6.96
C SER A 434 11.94 4.00 -7.97
N PRO A 435 11.48 5.20 -7.55
CA PRO A 435 11.02 6.23 -8.48
C PRO A 435 12.10 6.64 -9.50
N ARG A 436 13.36 6.76 -9.05
CA ARG A 436 14.48 7.12 -9.94
C ARG A 436 14.84 6.04 -10.97
N GLU A 437 14.58 4.78 -10.64
CA GLU A 437 14.79 3.65 -11.56
C GLU A 437 13.55 3.44 -12.46
N GLY A 438 12.43 4.13 -12.20
CA GLY A 438 11.16 3.87 -12.88
C GLY A 438 10.62 2.47 -12.62
N LEU A 439 10.98 1.85 -11.49
CA LEU A 439 10.61 0.46 -11.16
C LEU A 439 9.64 0.39 -9.99
N ALA A 440 8.66 -0.50 -10.05
CA ALA A 440 7.82 -0.83 -8.91
C ALA A 440 7.42 -2.31 -8.90
N VAL A 441 7.20 -2.82 -7.69
CA VAL A 441 6.64 -4.15 -7.43
C VAL A 441 5.47 -4.00 -6.46
N GLY A 442 4.34 -4.60 -6.81
CA GLY A 442 3.21 -4.81 -5.91
C GLY A 442 3.00 -6.31 -5.70
N LEU A 443 2.83 -6.74 -4.46
CA LEU A 443 2.66 -8.14 -4.09
C LEU A 443 1.46 -8.31 -3.16
N LEU A 444 0.58 -9.24 -3.52
CA LEU A 444 -0.60 -9.62 -2.75
C LEU A 444 -0.52 -11.12 -2.42
N GLY A 445 -0.70 -11.49 -1.16
CA GLY A 445 -0.66 -12.89 -0.75
C GLY A 445 -1.68 -13.23 0.32
N ASN A 446 -2.22 -14.44 0.24
CA ASN A 446 -3.24 -14.99 1.14
C ASN A 446 -2.65 -15.86 2.25
N GLY A 447 -1.49 -15.44 2.77
CA GLY A 447 -0.80 -16.14 3.84
C GLY A 447 0.11 -15.26 4.70
N GLY A 448 0.61 -15.84 5.79
CA GLY A 448 1.70 -15.27 6.58
C GLY A 448 3.06 -15.68 6.03
N PHE A 449 3.78 -14.76 5.39
CA PHE A 449 5.13 -14.95 4.86
C PHE A 449 5.92 -13.63 4.93
N ASP A 450 7.20 -13.66 4.58
CA ASP A 450 8.02 -12.46 4.45
C ASP A 450 7.88 -11.89 3.02
N ALA A 451 6.88 -11.02 2.86
CA ALA A 451 6.50 -10.41 1.59
C ALA A 451 7.53 -9.40 1.09
N ARG A 452 8.23 -8.73 2.01
CA ARG A 452 9.27 -7.75 1.68
C ARG A 452 10.37 -8.40 0.85
N ALA A 453 10.94 -9.49 1.34
CA ALA A 453 12.06 -10.10 0.61
C ALA A 453 11.60 -10.83 -0.68
N THR A 454 10.32 -11.22 -0.80
CA THR A 454 9.75 -11.63 -2.11
C THR A 454 9.70 -10.46 -3.08
N ALA A 455 9.21 -9.30 -2.64
CA ALA A 455 9.15 -8.10 -3.49
C ALA A 455 10.54 -7.59 -3.87
N GLU A 456 11.52 -7.65 -2.96
CA GLU A 456 12.92 -7.32 -3.25
C GLU A 456 13.54 -8.29 -4.27
N ALA A 457 13.24 -9.59 -4.20
CA ALA A 457 13.70 -10.57 -5.19
C ALA A 457 13.11 -10.31 -6.59
N LEU A 458 11.82 -10.00 -6.68
CA LEU A 458 11.17 -9.60 -7.94
C LEU A 458 11.77 -8.30 -8.48
N LEU A 459 11.98 -7.29 -7.63
CA LEU A 459 12.56 -6.02 -8.03
C LEU A 459 13.99 -6.21 -8.55
N ALA A 460 14.79 -7.05 -7.90
CA ALA A 460 16.15 -7.38 -8.33
C ALA A 460 16.16 -8.09 -9.68
N ALA A 461 15.28 -9.06 -9.90
CA ALA A 461 15.13 -9.74 -11.19
C ALA A 461 14.61 -8.80 -12.30
N ALA A 462 13.85 -7.76 -11.92
CA ALA A 462 13.31 -6.77 -12.83
C ALA A 462 14.30 -5.64 -13.16
N ARG A 463 15.50 -5.59 -12.58
CA ARG A 463 16.52 -4.60 -12.97
C ARG A 463 17.18 -5.03 -14.28
N PRO A 464 17.48 -4.08 -15.19
CA PRO A 464 18.30 -4.38 -16.36
C PRO A 464 19.65 -4.96 -15.90
N ALA A 465 20.18 -5.93 -16.65
CA ALA A 465 21.56 -6.35 -16.47
C ALA A 465 22.46 -5.14 -16.78
N THR A 466 23.28 -4.75 -15.80
CA THR A 466 24.27 -3.66 -15.89
C THR A 466 25.49 -4.07 -16.69
#